data_AF-A0A0B6Y5P7-F1
#
_entry.id   AF-A0A0B6Y5P7-F1
#
_cell.length_a   1.000
_cell.length_b   1.000
_cell.length_c   1.000
_cell.angle_alpha   90.00
_cell.angle_beta   90.00
_cell.angle_gamma   90.00
#
_symmetry.space_group_name_H-M   'P 1'
#
loop_
_entity.id
_entity.type
_entity.pdbx_description
1 polymer ?
#
loop_
_entity_poly.entity_id
_entity_poly.type
_entity_poly.pdbx_seq_one_letter_code
_entity_poly.pdbx_strand_id
1 'polypeptide(L)'
;AIMILNSGGTNLFGNLGSEDFSEVTKLLKHAILATDLSLHIQLRDKFFAQVNSGQKSFDDRVSRETFRSILMTTCDIAGISKPWEVQRQVSDLVISEFFDQGDKEKHELNIQPQACMDRDKQDDVAKLQIAWIDGICLPLYQALEKLNPSFKPMLNGVLDNRVRWEELEAERVSKHGLLETG
;
A
#
# COMPACT_ATOMS: atom_id res chain seq x y z
N ALA A 1 -18.16 2.52 -10.11
CA ALA A 1 -17.58 2.15 -11.42
C ALA A 1 -18.63 1.69 -12.44
N ILE A 2 -19.30 0.54 -12.25
CA ILE A 2 -20.27 0.00 -13.23
C ILE A 2 -21.44 0.95 -13.52
N MET A 3 -21.96 1.62 -12.49
CA MET A 3 -23.02 2.63 -12.67
C MET A 3 -22.59 3.77 -13.61
N ILE A 4 -21.35 4.24 -13.49
CA ILE A 4 -20.79 5.29 -14.36
C ILE A 4 -20.63 4.75 -15.78
N LEU A 5 -20.11 3.53 -15.96
CA LEU A 5 -19.97 2.93 -17.29
C LEU A 5 -21.32 2.71 -17.99
N ASN A 6 -22.41 2.50 -17.24
CA ASN A 6 -23.75 2.31 -17.79
C ASN A 6 -24.56 3.61 -17.91
N SER A 7 -23.99 4.75 -17.51
CA SER A 7 -24.65 6.05 -17.66
C SER A 7 -24.56 6.56 -19.11
N GLY A 8 -25.49 7.43 -19.50
CA GLY A 8 -25.55 7.97 -20.86
C GLY A 8 -24.29 8.76 -21.20
N GLY A 9 -23.63 8.42 -22.32
CA GLY A 9 -22.45 9.13 -22.83
C GLY A 9 -21.11 8.76 -22.17
N THR A 10 -21.10 7.84 -21.21
CA THR A 10 -19.88 7.47 -20.44
C THR A 10 -19.46 6.00 -20.62
N ASN A 11 -20.16 5.24 -21.46
CA ASN A 11 -19.82 3.85 -21.74
C ASN A 11 -18.63 3.73 -22.71
N LEU A 12 -17.42 3.74 -22.15
CA LEU A 12 -16.17 3.52 -22.89
C LEU A 12 -16.11 2.17 -23.61
N PHE A 13 -16.90 1.19 -23.16
CA PHE A 13 -16.93 -0.17 -23.69
C PHE A 13 -18.17 -0.46 -24.53
N GLY A 14 -18.92 0.58 -24.95
CA GLY A 14 -20.19 0.42 -25.66
C GLY A 14 -20.09 -0.28 -27.02
N ASN A 15 -18.89 -0.32 -27.61
CA ASN A 15 -18.61 -1.00 -28.88
C ASN A 15 -18.13 -2.45 -28.70
N LEU A 16 -17.94 -2.93 -27.47
CA LEU A 16 -17.55 -4.32 -27.23
C LEU A 16 -18.74 -5.27 -27.38
N GLY A 17 -18.45 -6.49 -27.83
CA GLY A 17 -19.43 -7.57 -27.77
C GLY A 17 -19.78 -7.93 -26.32
N SER A 18 -20.89 -8.64 -26.13
CA SER A 18 -21.37 -9.01 -24.78
C SER A 18 -20.37 -9.87 -24.00
N GLU A 19 -19.62 -10.74 -24.68
CA GLU A 19 -18.58 -11.57 -24.08
C GLU A 19 -17.40 -10.74 -23.57
N ASP A 20 -16.82 -9.89 -24.43
CA ASP A 20 -15.70 -9.01 -24.06
C ASP A 20 -16.09 -8.03 -22.94
N PHE A 21 -17.31 -7.47 -23.01
CA PHE A 21 -17.82 -6.60 -21.96
C PHE A 21 -17.91 -7.32 -20.60
N SER A 22 -18.35 -8.58 -20.61
CA SER A 22 -18.40 -9.43 -19.41
C SER A 22 -17.01 -9.68 -18.84
N GLU A 23 -16.03 -10.00 -19.70
CA GLU A 23 -14.65 -10.25 -19.27
C GLU A 23 -13.97 -8.99 -18.71
N VAL A 24 -14.14 -7.83 -19.36
CA VAL A 24 -13.65 -6.55 -18.85
C VAL A 24 -14.30 -6.21 -17.51
N THR A 25 -15.60 -6.44 -17.37
CA THR A 25 -16.32 -6.22 -16.11
C THR A 25 -15.78 -7.09 -14.97
N LYS A 26 -15.52 -8.38 -15.24
CA LYS A 26 -14.90 -9.30 -14.26
C LYS A 26 -13.49 -8.84 -13.89
N LEU A 27 -12.70 -8.41 -14.87
CA LEU A 27 -11.34 -7.91 -14.66
C LEU A 27 -11.36 -6.65 -13.79
N LEU A 28 -12.25 -5.70 -14.07
CA LEU A 28 -12.41 -4.47 -13.30
C LEU A 28 -12.82 -4.76 -11.86
N LYS A 29 -13.80 -5.65 -11.66
CA LYS A 29 -14.22 -6.08 -10.32
C LYS A 29 -13.06 -6.69 -9.55
N HIS A 30 -12.30 -7.58 -10.18
CA HIS A 30 -11.17 -8.21 -9.52
C HIS A 30 -10.07 -7.20 -9.16
N ALA A 31 -9.73 -6.28 -10.07
CA ALA A 31 -8.72 -5.25 -9.81
C ALA A 31 -9.11 -4.33 -8.64
N ILE A 32 -10.38 -3.94 -8.54
CA ILE A 32 -10.90 -3.13 -7.42
C ILE A 32 -10.81 -3.91 -6.09
N LEU A 33 -11.22 -5.19 -6.08
CA LEU A 33 -11.15 -5.99 -4.85
C LEU A 33 -9.70 -6.26 -4.41
N ALA A 34 -8.75 -6.24 -5.35
CA ALA A 34 -7.34 -6.46 -5.06
C ALA A 34 -6.61 -5.30 -4.38
N THR A 35 -7.24 -4.13 -4.25
CA THR A 35 -6.69 -3.04 -3.45
C THR A 35 -6.94 -3.24 -1.95
N ASP A 36 -7.78 -4.20 -1.55
CA ASP A 36 -7.91 -4.59 -0.13
C ASP A 36 -6.62 -5.27 0.35
N LEU A 37 -5.97 -4.65 1.33
CA LEU A 37 -4.73 -5.16 1.90
C LEU A 37 -4.89 -6.53 2.57
N SER A 38 -6.10 -6.89 3.03
CA SER A 38 -6.40 -8.23 3.54
C SER A 38 -6.21 -9.29 2.47
N LEU A 39 -6.61 -8.99 1.22
CA LEU A 39 -6.40 -9.89 0.10
C LEU A 39 -4.91 -9.96 -0.26
N HIS A 40 -4.19 -8.83 -0.21
CA HIS A 40 -2.74 -8.83 -0.37
C HIS A 40 -2.06 -9.77 0.64
N ILE A 41 -2.42 -9.70 1.92
CA ILE A 41 -1.87 -10.56 2.98
C ILE A 41 -2.12 -12.05 2.70
N GLN A 42 -3.31 -12.39 2.17
CA GLN A 42 -3.63 -13.78 1.81
C GLN A 42 -2.85 -14.28 0.59
N LEU A 43 -2.50 -13.40 -0.35
CA LEU A 43 -1.89 -13.77 -1.64
C LEU A 43 -0.37 -13.62 -1.68
N ARG A 44 0.23 -12.75 -0.85
CA ARG A 44 1.65 -12.39 -0.93
C ARG A 44 2.60 -13.58 -0.82
N ASP A 45 2.32 -14.52 0.08
CA ASP A 45 3.24 -15.65 0.32
C ASP A 45 3.27 -16.61 -0.88
N LYS A 46 2.11 -16.79 -1.53
CA LYS A 46 2.03 -17.54 -2.78
C LYS A 46 2.87 -16.86 -3.86
N PHE A 47 2.71 -15.55 -4.03
CA PHE A 47 3.50 -14.78 -5.00
C PHE A 47 5.01 -14.85 -4.70
N PHE A 48 5.40 -14.67 -3.44
CA PHE A 48 6.81 -14.75 -3.02
C PHE A 48 7.39 -16.14 -3.27
N ALA A 49 6.65 -17.21 -3.01
CA ALA A 49 7.07 -18.57 -3.33
C ALA A 49 7.28 -18.77 -4.84
N GLN A 50 6.40 -18.23 -5.69
CA GLN A 50 6.54 -18.28 -7.15
C GLN A 50 7.80 -17.54 -7.63
N VAL A 51 8.05 -16.33 -7.14
CA VAL A 51 9.26 -15.58 -7.49
C VAL A 51 10.51 -16.31 -6.98
N ASN A 52 10.46 -16.89 -5.78
CA ASN A 52 11.58 -17.58 -5.19
C ASN A 52 11.94 -18.90 -5.89
N SER A 53 10.96 -19.57 -6.51
CA SER A 53 11.20 -20.76 -7.34
C SER A 53 11.79 -20.43 -8.72
N GLY A 54 11.95 -19.15 -9.06
CA GLY A 54 12.46 -18.70 -10.35
C GLY A 54 11.41 -18.59 -11.45
N GLN A 55 10.11 -18.60 -11.10
CA GLN A 55 9.03 -18.38 -12.06
C GLN A 55 9.14 -16.97 -12.66
N LYS A 56 9.28 -16.90 -13.99
CA LYS A 56 9.33 -15.62 -14.74
C LYS A 56 8.13 -15.39 -15.66
N SER A 57 7.33 -16.43 -15.92
CA SER A 57 6.11 -16.36 -16.74
C SER A 57 4.86 -16.45 -15.86
N PHE A 58 3.82 -15.69 -16.24
CA PHE A 58 2.49 -15.69 -15.63
C PHE A 58 1.42 -15.99 -16.69
N ASP A 59 1.72 -16.89 -17.62
CA ASP A 59 0.85 -17.19 -18.76
C ASP A 59 -0.39 -18.00 -18.34
N ASP A 60 -0.31 -18.80 -17.27
CA ASP A 60 -1.49 -19.46 -16.72
C ASP A 60 -2.41 -18.44 -16.01
N ARG A 61 -3.71 -18.72 -16.07
CA ARG A 61 -4.74 -17.80 -15.56
C ARG A 61 -4.55 -17.47 -14.08
N VAL A 62 -4.20 -18.45 -13.25
CA VAL A 62 -4.12 -18.31 -11.79
C VAL A 62 -2.92 -17.47 -11.39
N SER A 63 -1.76 -17.70 -12.00
CA SER A 63 -0.57 -16.89 -11.79
C SER A 63 -0.80 -15.46 -12.29
N ARG A 64 -1.44 -15.27 -13.44
CA ARG A 64 -1.78 -13.95 -13.98
C ARG A 64 -2.73 -13.16 -13.08
N GLU A 65 -3.73 -13.83 -12.52
CA GLU A 65 -4.67 -13.26 -11.57
C GLU A 65 -3.93 -12.85 -10.28
N THR A 66 -3.10 -13.73 -9.71
CA THR A 66 -2.31 -13.43 -8.50
C THR A 66 -1.37 -12.24 -8.74
N PHE A 67 -0.63 -12.23 -9.84
CA PHE A 67 0.32 -11.15 -10.16
C PHE A 67 -0.40 -9.82 -10.38
N ARG A 68 -1.55 -9.82 -11.04
CA ARG A 68 -2.36 -8.62 -11.22
C ARG A 68 -2.81 -8.05 -9.87
N SER A 69 -3.25 -8.91 -8.94
CA SER A 69 -3.66 -8.45 -7.61
C SER A 69 -2.50 -7.82 -6.85
N ILE A 70 -1.30 -8.43 -6.93
CA ILE A 70 -0.07 -7.86 -6.35
C ILE A 70 0.29 -6.51 -6.97
N LEU A 71 0.17 -6.37 -8.30
CA LEU A 71 0.41 -5.09 -8.97
C LEU A 71 -0.60 -4.01 -8.56
N MET A 72 -1.88 -4.36 -8.38
CA MET A 72 -2.88 -3.41 -7.88
C MET A 72 -2.48 -2.86 -6.51
N THR A 73 -2.11 -3.72 -5.56
CA THR A 73 -1.61 -3.27 -4.25
C THR A 73 -0.35 -2.43 -4.39
N THR A 74 0.58 -2.83 -5.26
CA THR A 74 1.84 -2.10 -5.48
C THR A 74 1.57 -0.67 -5.96
N CYS A 75 0.65 -0.51 -6.91
CA CYS A 75 0.22 0.79 -7.41
C CYS A 75 -0.45 1.63 -6.33
N ASP A 76 -1.31 1.01 -5.52
CA ASP A 76 -2.07 1.69 -4.45
C ASP A 76 -1.14 2.27 -3.37
N ILE A 77 -0.06 1.56 -3.02
CA ILE A 77 0.91 2.00 -2.02
C ILE A 77 2.16 2.68 -2.62
N ALA A 78 2.13 3.06 -3.90
CA ALA A 78 3.30 3.54 -4.63
C ALA A 78 3.93 4.84 -4.06
N GLY A 79 3.19 5.57 -3.22
CA GLY A 79 3.68 6.75 -2.50
C GLY A 79 4.98 6.50 -1.72
N ILE A 80 5.15 5.29 -1.16
CA ILE A 80 6.33 4.93 -0.37
C ILE A 80 7.64 4.86 -1.17
N SER A 81 7.55 4.78 -2.50
CA SER A 81 8.72 4.71 -3.40
C SER A 81 9.13 6.07 -3.97
N LYS A 82 8.41 7.14 -3.66
CA LYS A 82 8.65 8.48 -4.21
C LYS A 82 9.80 9.19 -3.47
N PRO A 83 10.40 10.26 -4.04
CA PRO A 83 11.36 11.08 -3.31
C PRO A 83 10.80 11.54 -1.96
N TRP A 84 11.67 11.66 -0.97
CA TRP A 84 11.30 11.93 0.43
C TRP A 84 10.27 13.04 0.59
N GLU A 85 10.47 14.21 -0.03
CA GLU A 85 9.55 15.35 0.09
C GLU A 85 8.11 15.01 -0.35
N VAL A 86 7.98 14.19 -1.40
CA VAL A 86 6.68 13.73 -1.90
C VAL A 86 6.11 12.65 -1.00
N GLN A 87 6.92 11.66 -0.61
CA GLN A 87 6.48 10.58 0.27
C GLN A 87 6.02 11.11 1.63
N ARG A 88 6.73 12.09 2.18
CA ARG A 88 6.41 12.73 3.45
C ARG A 88 5.05 13.44 3.38
N GLN A 89 4.81 14.25 2.35
CA GLN A 89 3.52 14.90 2.14
C GLN A 89 2.37 13.89 2.03
N VAL A 90 2.56 12.82 1.26
CA VAL A 90 1.55 11.75 1.14
C VAL A 90 1.30 11.09 2.50
N SER A 91 2.36 10.80 3.27
CA SER A 91 2.24 10.23 4.61
C SER A 91 1.48 11.13 5.56
N ASP A 92 1.77 12.43 5.57
CA ASP A 92 1.12 13.40 6.46
C ASP A 92 -0.38 13.49 6.17
N LEU A 93 -0.80 13.42 4.90
CA LEU A 93 -2.21 13.37 4.52
C LEU A 93 -2.90 12.09 5.03
N VAL A 94 -2.28 10.93 4.85
CA VAL A 94 -2.84 9.64 5.33
C VAL A 94 -2.93 9.61 6.86
N ILE A 95 -1.91 10.11 7.56
CA ILE A 95 -1.90 10.19 9.01
C ILE A 95 -3.01 11.14 9.51
N SER A 96 -3.19 12.29 8.86
CA SER A 96 -4.27 13.21 9.19
C SER A 96 -5.63 12.55 9.06
N GLU A 97 -5.86 11.80 7.97
CA GLU A 97 -7.11 11.06 7.77
C GLU A 97 -7.34 9.99 8.85
N PHE A 98 -6.30 9.25 9.23
CA PHE A 98 -6.37 8.25 10.30
C PHE A 98 -6.68 8.87 11.66
N PHE A 99 -6.07 10.01 11.99
CA PHE A 99 -6.37 10.73 13.23
C PHE A 99 -7.79 11.28 13.23
N ASP A 100 -8.27 11.83 12.12
CA ASP A 100 -9.63 12.35 12.02
C ASP A 100 -10.68 11.22 12.18
N GLN A 101 -10.37 10.02 11.71
CA GLN A 101 -11.20 8.83 11.94
C GLN A 101 -11.14 8.36 13.40
N GLY A 102 -9.95 8.28 14.00
CA GLY A 102 -9.80 7.89 15.42
C GLY A 102 -10.50 8.86 16.37
N ASP A 103 -10.43 10.17 16.10
CA ASP A 103 -11.14 11.19 16.88
C ASP A 103 -12.66 10.98 16.82
N LYS A 104 -13.21 10.67 15.63
CA LYS A 104 -14.65 10.35 15.51
C LYS A 104 -15.02 9.11 16.30
N GLU A 105 -14.23 8.03 16.23
CA GLU A 105 -14.48 6.81 16.99
C GLU A 105 -14.43 7.04 18.50
N LYS A 106 -13.48 7.85 18.97
CA LYS A 106 -13.35 8.23 20.37
C LYS A 106 -14.53 9.08 20.85
N HIS A 107 -14.92 10.09 20.08
CA HIS A 107 -15.95 11.06 20.49
C HIS A 107 -17.39 10.58 20.29
N GLU A 108 -17.66 9.89 19.18
CA GLU A 108 -19.02 9.49 18.81
C GLU A 108 -19.38 8.09 19.31
N LEU A 109 -18.39 7.19 19.39
CA LEU A 109 -18.61 5.78 19.74
C LEU A 109 -18.01 5.38 21.09
N ASN A 110 -17.22 6.26 21.73
CA ASN A 110 -16.50 5.99 22.98
C ASN A 110 -15.60 4.73 22.89
N ILE A 111 -14.99 4.53 21.72
CA ILE A 111 -14.04 3.45 21.43
C ILE A 111 -12.62 4.00 21.54
N GLN A 112 -11.71 3.24 22.15
CA GLN A 112 -10.29 3.60 22.13
C GLN A 112 -9.71 3.35 20.73
N PRO A 113 -9.17 4.39 20.04
CA PRO A 113 -8.62 4.22 18.70
C PRO A 113 -7.38 3.31 18.69
N GLN A 114 -7.11 2.71 17.53
CA GLN A 114 -5.84 2.03 17.29
C GLN A 114 -4.68 3.01 17.33
N ALA A 115 -3.47 2.55 17.67
CA ALA A 115 -2.33 3.44 17.85
C ALA A 115 -1.98 4.29 16.62
N CYS A 116 -2.20 3.77 15.41
CA CYS A 116 -2.00 4.51 14.15
C CYS A 116 -3.09 5.55 13.85
N MET A 117 -4.20 5.52 14.58
CA MET A 117 -5.34 6.43 14.47
C MET A 117 -5.48 7.32 15.72
N ASP A 118 -4.64 7.11 16.74
CA ASP A 118 -4.68 7.86 17.99
C ASP A 118 -3.79 9.10 17.89
N ARG A 119 -4.40 10.29 17.77
CA ARG A 119 -3.68 11.56 17.66
C ARG A 119 -2.78 11.83 18.88
N ASP A 120 -3.15 11.29 20.03
CA ASP A 120 -2.36 11.40 21.27
C ASP A 120 -1.04 10.61 21.15
N LYS A 121 -0.89 9.75 20.14
CA LYS A 121 0.32 8.96 19.83
C LYS A 121 1.06 9.43 18.58
N GLN A 122 0.90 10.69 18.19
CA GLN A 122 1.61 11.28 17.05
C GLN A 122 3.13 11.12 17.10
N ASP A 123 3.72 11.07 18.30
CA ASP A 123 5.15 10.86 18.46
C ASP A 123 5.61 9.48 17.97
N ASP A 124 4.73 8.48 17.93
CA ASP A 124 5.06 7.13 17.46
C ASP A 124 4.95 6.99 15.92
N VAL A 125 4.58 8.04 15.19
CA VAL A 125 4.39 8.00 13.73
C VAL A 125 5.61 7.43 13.00
N ALA A 126 6.83 7.87 13.36
CA ALA A 126 8.04 7.40 12.68
C ALA A 126 8.24 5.90 12.85
N LYS A 127 8.11 5.41 14.09
CA LYS A 127 8.14 3.98 14.42
C LYS A 127 7.06 3.18 13.67
N LEU A 128 5.85 3.71 13.58
CA LEU A 128 4.74 3.05 12.86
C LEU A 128 5.00 2.99 11.35
N GLN A 129 5.59 4.04 10.75
CA GLN A 129 5.97 4.04 9.34
C GLN A 129 7.08 3.02 9.05
N ILE A 130 8.08 2.90 9.93
CA ILE A 130 9.13 1.87 9.80
C ILE A 130 8.49 0.47 9.82
N ALA A 131 7.59 0.21 10.78
CA ALA A 131 6.90 -1.08 10.88
C ALA A 131 6.03 -1.38 9.64
N TRP A 132 5.36 -0.37 9.07
CA TRP A 132 4.60 -0.48 7.83
C TRP A 132 5.50 -0.81 6.63
N ILE A 133 6.64 -0.13 6.51
CA ILE A 133 7.62 -0.37 5.44
C ILE A 133 8.15 -1.80 5.54
N ASP A 134 8.59 -2.23 6.73
CA ASP A 134 9.18 -3.54 6.95
C ASP A 134 8.17 -4.68 6.82
N GLY A 135 6.94 -4.45 7.27
CA GLY A 135 5.88 -5.46 7.24
C GLY A 135 5.28 -5.69 5.86
N ILE A 136 5.08 -4.62 5.08
CA ILE A 136 4.28 -4.66 3.84
C ILE A 136 5.09 -4.23 2.63
N CYS A 137 5.68 -3.04 2.65
CA CYS A 137 6.25 -2.43 1.44
C CYS A 137 7.53 -3.14 0.99
N LEU A 138 8.50 -3.26 1.89
CA LEU A 138 9.84 -3.75 1.55
C LEU A 138 9.82 -5.19 0.99
N PRO A 139 9.14 -6.18 1.62
CA PRO A 139 9.06 -7.53 1.07
C PRO A 139 8.43 -7.58 -0.33
N LEU A 140 7.40 -6.74 -0.57
CA LEU A 140 6.74 -6.63 -1.85
C LEU A 140 7.69 -6.12 -2.95
N TYR A 141 8.36 -4.99 -2.71
CA TYR A 141 9.27 -4.40 -3.71
C TYR A 141 10.53 -5.25 -3.94
N GLN A 142 11.01 -5.99 -2.92
CA GLN A 142 12.09 -6.97 -3.09
C GLN A 142 11.67 -8.12 -4.01
N ALA A 143 10.46 -8.66 -3.84
CA ALA A 143 9.94 -9.71 -4.72
C ALA A 143 9.75 -9.21 -6.16
N LEU A 144 9.27 -7.97 -6.34
CA LEU A 144 9.13 -7.38 -7.68
C LEU A 144 10.47 -7.15 -8.38
N GLU A 145 11.48 -6.67 -7.66
CA GLU A 145 12.83 -6.50 -8.22
C GLU A 145 13.47 -7.83 -8.59
N LYS A 146 13.32 -8.85 -7.75
CA LYS A 146 13.79 -10.21 -8.04
C LYS A 146 13.11 -10.80 -9.27
N LEU A 147 11.82 -10.50 -9.46
CA LEU A 147 11.07 -10.91 -10.63
C LEU A 147 11.53 -10.18 -11.89
N ASN A 148 11.69 -8.86 -11.82
CA ASN A 148 12.15 -8.01 -12.92
C ASN A 148 13.02 -6.86 -12.40
N PRO A 149 14.30 -6.77 -12.80
CA PRO A 149 15.22 -5.72 -12.36
C PRO A 149 14.76 -4.29 -12.64
N SER A 150 13.80 -4.10 -13.56
CA SER A 150 13.21 -2.78 -13.86
C SER A 150 12.49 -2.16 -12.65
N PHE A 151 12.13 -2.96 -11.63
CA PHE A 151 11.55 -2.44 -10.37
C PHE A 151 12.60 -1.88 -9.39
N LYS A 152 13.91 -2.02 -9.70
CA LYS A 152 15.00 -1.56 -8.81
C LYS A 152 14.85 -0.10 -8.35
N PRO A 153 14.50 0.87 -9.20
CA PRO A 153 14.37 2.26 -8.75
C PRO A 153 13.30 2.45 -7.67
N MET A 154 12.19 1.69 -7.76
CA MET A 154 11.13 1.76 -6.75
C MET A 154 11.58 1.14 -5.42
N LEU A 155 12.28 0.00 -5.46
CA LEU A 155 12.86 -0.61 -4.26
C LEU A 155 13.86 0.33 -3.58
N ASN A 156 14.72 1.01 -4.35
CA ASN A 156 15.65 1.99 -3.81
C ASN A 156 14.90 3.13 -3.11
N GLY A 157 13.84 3.66 -3.71
CA GLY A 157 13.01 4.70 -3.07
C GLY A 157 12.40 4.24 -1.74
N VAL A 158 11.94 2.99 -1.64
CA VAL A 158 11.46 2.43 -0.37
C VAL A 158 12.57 2.35 0.68
N LEU A 159 13.76 1.88 0.30
CA LEU A 159 14.92 1.80 1.19
C LEU A 159 15.38 3.18 1.67
N ASP A 160 15.46 4.16 0.76
CA ASP A 160 15.85 5.53 1.08
C ASP A 160 14.86 6.16 2.07
N ASN A 161 13.56 6.03 1.82
CA ASN A 161 12.53 6.55 2.72
C ASN A 161 12.52 5.83 4.07
N ARG A 162 12.81 4.53 4.11
CA ARG A 162 12.97 3.79 5.37
C ARG A 162 14.07 4.41 6.25
N VAL A 163 15.23 4.71 5.66
CA VAL A 163 16.34 5.37 6.37
C VAL A 163 15.91 6.73 6.91
N ARG A 164 15.19 7.53 6.12
CA ARG A 164 14.67 8.83 6.58
C ARG A 164 13.73 8.71 7.78
N TRP A 165 12.86 7.70 7.79
CA TRP A 165 12.01 7.45 8.95
C TRP A 165 12.80 7.00 10.18
N GLU A 166 13.87 6.23 9.99
CA GLU A 166 14.78 5.86 11.08
C GLU A 166 15.54 7.07 11.65
N GLU A 167 15.98 8.00 10.81
CA GLU A 167 16.59 9.27 11.24
C GLU A 167 15.62 10.05 12.15
N LEU A 168 14.35 10.19 11.75
CA LEU A 168 13.34 10.88 12.54
C LEU A 168 13.03 10.18 13.87
N GLU A 169 12.98 8.84 13.89
CA GLU A 169 12.77 8.08 15.12
C GLU A 169 13.97 8.22 16.07
N ALA A 170 15.20 8.19 15.55
CA ALA A 170 16.40 8.39 16.34
C ALA A 170 16.45 9.80 16.97
N GLU A 171 16.10 10.84 16.22
CA GLU A 171 16.00 12.21 16.74
C GLU A 171 14.96 12.32 17.87
N ARG A 172 13.81 11.66 17.72
CA ARG A 172 12.76 11.63 18.75
C ARG A 172 13.26 10.99 20.04
N VAL A 173 13.88 9.80 19.94
CA VAL A 173 14.42 9.07 21.10
C VAL A 173 15.51 9.90 21.80
N SER A 174 16.39 10.55 21.04
CA SER A 174 17.42 11.41 21.61
C SER A 174 16.84 12.59 22.40
N LYS A 175 15.82 13.27 21.86
CA LYS A 175 15.15 14.39 22.55
C LYS A 175 14.45 13.95 23.85
N HIS A 176 13.79 12.78 23.85
CA HIS A 176 13.13 12.27 25.05
C HIS A 176 14.14 11.81 26.12
N GLY A 177 15.24 11.16 25.74
CA GLY A 177 16.29 10.77 26.69
C GLY A 177 17.00 11.94 27.38
N LEU A 178 17.07 13.11 26.71
CA LEU A 178 17.60 14.35 27.29
C LEU A 178 16.63 15.00 28.29
N LEU A 179 15.31 14.80 28.15
CA LEU A 179 14.30 15.33 29.06
C LEU A 179 14.12 14.50 30.33
N GLU A 180 14.43 13.19 30.28
CA GLU A 180 14.35 12.32 31.46
C GLU A 180 15.60 12.38 32.35
N THR A 181 16.69 13.00 31.87
CA THR A 181 17.98 13.08 32.57
C THR A 181 18.30 14.47 33.14
N GLY A 182 17.40 15.45 32.99
CA GLY A 182 17.51 16.81 33.53
C GLY A 182 16.42 17.11 34.56
#